data_AF-A0A2T1DFD7-F1
#
_entry.id   AF-A0A2T1DFD7-F1
#
_cell.length_a   1.000
_cell.length_b   1.000
_cell.length_c   1.000
_cell.angle_alpha   90.00
_cell.angle_beta   90.00
_cell.angle_gamma   90.00
#
_symmetry.space_group_name_H-M   'P 1'
#
loop_
_entity.id
_entity.type
_entity.pdbx_description
1 polymer ?
#
loop_
_entity_poly.entity_id
_entity_poly.type
_entity_poly.pdbx_seq_one_letter_code
_entity_poly.pdbx_strand_id
1 'polypeptide(L)'
;MQSNDAVSIRFSNEFEEELYQLSKRFRRIRSDIQPTIEQLQQGDFVGDRIAGIGEGYVVYKVRVRNRNIQKGKSAGYRLVYQVESPTSILLLTIYSKSDQDDISANEIRDILAEVDREE
;
A
#
# COMPACT_ATOMS: atom_id res chain seq x y z
N MET A 1 -6.89 -29.93 4.76
CA MET A 1 -5.59 -29.29 5.02
C MET A 1 -5.39 -28.28 3.92
N GLN A 2 -5.69 -27.01 4.16
CA GLN A 2 -5.35 -25.96 3.20
C GLN A 2 -3.97 -25.46 3.59
N SER A 3 -3.04 -25.57 2.65
CA SER A 3 -1.65 -25.15 2.78
C SER A 3 -1.63 -23.69 3.19
N ASN A 4 -1.05 -23.44 4.36
CA ASN A 4 -0.94 -22.13 4.98
C ASN A 4 0.26 -21.38 4.39
N ASP A 5 0.28 -21.21 3.07
CA ASP A 5 1.30 -20.40 2.42
C ASP A 5 0.88 -18.95 2.57
N ALA A 6 1.42 -18.31 3.61
CA ALA A 6 1.24 -16.88 3.84
C ALA A 6 1.69 -16.12 2.59
N VAL A 7 0.90 -15.13 2.16
CA VAL A 7 1.23 -14.27 1.03
C VAL A 7 2.53 -13.54 1.33
N SER A 8 3.52 -13.63 0.44
CA SER A 8 4.76 -12.87 0.55
C SER A 8 4.48 -11.40 0.23
N ILE A 9 4.97 -10.51 1.10
CA ILE A 9 4.83 -9.07 0.90
C ILE A 9 6.23 -8.49 0.70
N ARG A 10 6.39 -7.77 -0.40
CA ARG A 10 7.57 -6.97 -0.73
C ARG A 10 7.23 -5.49 -0.67
N PHE A 11 8.27 -4.67 -0.58
CA PHE A 11 8.16 -3.21 -0.53
C PHE A 11 8.94 -2.63 -1.70
N SER A 12 8.36 -1.66 -2.40
CA SER A 12 9.12 -0.81 -3.31
C SER A 12 10.00 0.16 -2.52
N ASN A 13 11.04 0.71 -3.17
CA ASN A 13 11.85 1.77 -2.57
C ASN A 13 10.99 3.00 -2.20
N GLU A 14 10.10 3.41 -3.11
CA GLU A 14 9.12 4.48 -2.87
C GLU A 14 8.31 4.27 -1.58
N PHE A 15 7.81 3.05 -1.35
CA PHE A 15 7.07 2.74 -0.13
C PHE A 15 7.94 2.87 1.13
N GLU A 16 9.18 2.38 1.10
CA GLU A 16 10.08 2.47 2.24
C GLU A 16 10.44 3.93 2.57
N GLU A 17 10.71 4.73 1.54
CA GLU A 17 11.03 6.15 1.67
C GLU A 17 9.85 6.94 2.25
N GLU A 18 8.65 6.79 1.67
CA GLU A 18 7.46 7.49 2.14
C GLU A 18 7.06 7.05 3.56
N LEU A 19 7.12 5.75 3.85
CA LEU A 19 6.89 5.24 5.20
C LEU A 19 7.88 5.86 6.20
N TYR A 20 9.15 5.99 5.82
CA TYR A 20 10.17 6.63 6.64
C TYR A 20 9.85 8.11 6.88
N GLN A 21 9.50 8.89 5.85
CA GLN A 21 9.15 10.30 6.02
C GLN A 21 7.91 10.48 6.90
N LEU A 22 6.86 9.70 6.65
CA LEU A 22 5.64 9.74 7.45
C LEU A 22 5.90 9.32 8.90
N SER A 23 6.79 8.37 9.15
CA SER A 23 7.11 7.91 10.53
C SER A 23 7.71 9.00 11.42
N LYS A 24 8.38 10.00 10.82
CA LYS A 24 8.91 11.16 11.54
C LYS A 24 7.79 12.02 12.13
N ARG A 25 6.68 12.16 11.39
CA ARG A 25 5.52 12.99 11.75
C ARG A 25 4.46 12.21 12.52
N PHE A 26 4.23 10.96 12.14
CA PHE A 26 3.17 10.11 12.66
C PHE A 26 3.78 8.88 13.36
N ARG A 27 4.10 9.05 14.64
CA ARG A 27 4.80 8.04 15.46
C ARG A 27 4.09 6.67 15.53
N ARG A 28 2.79 6.59 15.23
CA ARG A 28 2.01 5.35 15.25
C ARG A 28 1.86 4.69 13.89
N ILE A 29 2.39 5.26 12.80
CA ILE A 29 2.15 4.75 11.45
C ILE A 29 2.43 3.25 11.30
N ARG A 30 3.55 2.76 11.83
CA ARG A 30 3.89 1.32 11.78
C ARG A 30 2.81 0.47 12.42
N SER A 31 2.37 0.84 13.62
CA SER A 31 1.27 0.14 14.29
C SER A 31 -0.09 0.34 13.61
N ASP A 32 -0.28 1.43 12.86
CA ASP A 32 -1.51 1.73 12.13
C ASP A 32 -1.65 0.87 10.88
N ILE A 33 -0.55 0.64 10.16
CA ILE A 33 -0.53 -0.18 8.93
C ILE A 33 -0.44 -1.68 9.22
N GLN A 34 0.13 -2.07 10.37
CA GLN A 34 0.36 -3.47 10.73
C GLN A 34 -0.88 -4.38 10.58
N PRO A 35 -2.09 -3.99 11.04
CA PRO A 35 -3.28 -4.84 10.85
C PRO A 35 -3.66 -5.04 9.38
N THR A 36 -3.37 -4.06 8.52
CA THR A 36 -3.60 -4.20 7.07
C THR A 36 -2.58 -5.17 6.45
N ILE A 37 -1.31 -5.08 6.85
CA ILE A 37 -0.27 -6.02 6.42
C ILE A 37 -0.64 -7.46 6.81
N GLU A 38 -1.09 -7.67 8.05
CA GLU A 38 -1.51 -9.00 8.53
C GLU A 38 -2.71 -9.57 7.76
N GLN A 39 -3.68 -8.73 7.38
CA GLN A 39 -4.80 -9.13 6.51
C GLN A 39 -4.31 -9.55 5.12
N LEU A 40 -3.43 -8.76 4.53
CA LEU A 40 -2.85 -9.07 3.21
C LEU A 40 -2.04 -10.37 3.25
N GLN A 41 -1.28 -10.63 4.32
CA GLN A 41 -0.55 -11.89 4.51
C GLN A 41 -1.45 -13.12 4.61
N GLN A 42 -2.70 -12.95 5.05
CA GLN A 42 -3.71 -14.00 5.11
C GLN A 42 -4.44 -14.21 3.76
N GLY A 43 -4.06 -13.46 2.72
CA GLY A 43 -4.71 -13.50 1.40
C GLY A 43 -6.00 -12.68 1.32
N ASP A 44 -6.30 -11.86 2.32
CA ASP A 44 -7.45 -10.95 2.30
C ASP A 44 -7.07 -9.65 1.58
N PHE A 45 -7.24 -9.64 0.25
CA PHE A 45 -6.94 -8.49 -0.61
C PHE A 45 -8.01 -7.40 -0.49
N VAL A 46 -7.91 -6.60 0.57
CA VAL A 46 -8.85 -5.51 0.88
C VAL A 46 -8.55 -4.23 0.09
N GLY A 47 -9.56 -3.36 -0.09
CA GLY A 47 -9.41 -2.01 -0.66
C GLY A 47 -10.19 -1.79 -1.94
N ASP A 48 -10.05 -0.57 -2.49
CA ASP A 48 -10.67 -0.17 -3.75
C ASP A 48 -9.71 -0.47 -4.91
N ARG A 49 -10.15 -1.21 -5.94
CA ARG A 49 -9.36 -1.46 -7.16
C ARG A 49 -9.14 -0.14 -7.91
N ILE A 50 -7.89 0.17 -8.26
CA ILE A 50 -7.55 1.32 -9.09
C ILE A 50 -7.59 0.91 -10.56
N ALA A 51 -8.43 1.59 -11.34
CA ALA A 51 -8.56 1.36 -12.78
C ALA A 51 -7.53 2.18 -13.58
N GLY A 52 -7.34 1.79 -14.84
CA GLY A 52 -6.53 2.56 -15.78
C GLY A 52 -5.02 2.40 -15.63
N ILE A 53 -4.51 1.56 -14.71
CA ILE A 53 -3.06 1.33 -14.58
C ILE A 53 -2.50 0.56 -15.79
N GLY A 54 -3.24 -0.43 -16.29
CA GLY A 54 -2.88 -1.26 -17.45
C GLY A 54 -3.51 -2.65 -17.31
N GLU A 55 -3.64 -3.38 -18.41
CA GLU A 55 -4.32 -4.69 -18.43
C GLU A 55 -3.58 -5.76 -17.60
N GLY A 56 -2.26 -5.62 -17.44
CA GLY A 56 -1.42 -6.55 -16.66
C GLY A 56 -1.34 -6.24 -15.17
N TYR A 57 -1.84 -5.10 -14.70
CA TYR A 57 -1.64 -4.65 -13.32
C TYR A 57 -2.90 -4.75 -12.46
N VAL A 58 -2.76 -5.38 -11.30
CA VAL A 58 -3.81 -5.51 -10.29
C VAL A 58 -3.46 -4.66 -9.08
N VAL A 59 -3.90 -3.40 -9.08
CA VAL A 59 -3.56 -2.42 -8.02
C VAL A 59 -4.78 -2.06 -7.19
N TYR A 60 -4.59 -2.02 -5.86
CA TYR A 60 -5.62 -1.66 -4.88
C TYR A 60 -5.17 -0.50 -4.00
N LYS A 61 -6.15 0.24 -3.46
CA LYS A 61 -5.99 1.33 -2.51
C LYS A 61 -6.74 1.03 -1.21
N VAL A 62 -6.03 1.01 -0.09
CA VAL A 62 -6.62 0.79 1.25
C VAL A 62 -6.58 2.06 2.07
N ARG A 63 -7.71 2.39 2.70
CA ARG A 63 -7.80 3.51 3.65
C ARG A 63 -7.43 3.05 5.06
N VAL A 64 -6.25 3.43 5.53
CA VAL A 64 -5.74 3.10 6.86
C VAL A 64 -6.00 4.27 7.81
N ARG A 65 -6.50 3.98 9.01
CA ARG A 65 -6.73 5.03 10.02
C ARG A 65 -5.39 5.54 10.53
N ASN A 66 -5.19 6.86 10.48
CA ASN A 66 -4.10 7.53 11.18
C ASN A 66 -4.52 7.81 12.63
N ARG A 67 -3.90 7.13 13.61
CA ARG A 67 -4.21 7.32 15.04
C ARG A 67 -3.53 8.55 15.65
N ASN A 68 -2.59 9.19 14.95
CA ASN A 68 -1.98 10.44 15.40
C ASN A 68 -2.89 11.67 15.18
N ILE A 69 -3.97 11.54 14.40
CA ILE A 69 -4.94 12.62 14.17
C ILE A 69 -6.30 12.26 14.80
N GLN A 70 -7.01 13.25 15.32
CA GLN A 70 -8.39 13.09 15.85
C GLN A 70 -9.42 13.09 14.70
N LYS A 71 -9.15 12.34 13.63
CA LYS A 71 -10.03 12.20 12.47
C LYS A 71 -10.22 10.73 12.10
N GLY A 72 -11.25 10.44 11.30
CA GLY A 72 -11.53 9.10 10.80
C GLY A 72 -10.61 8.65 9.66
N LYS A 73 -10.87 7.46 9.10
CA LYS A 73 -10.10 6.87 7.98
C LYS A 73 -10.01 7.79 6.75
N SER A 74 -11.02 8.63 6.52
CA SER A 74 -11.05 9.56 5.39
C SER A 74 -9.84 10.51 5.37
N ALA A 75 -9.36 10.93 6.54
CA ALA A 75 -8.19 11.78 6.70
C ALA A 75 -6.90 10.99 7.00
N GLY A 76 -6.97 9.65 7.02
CA GLY A 76 -5.84 8.78 7.31
C GLY A 76 -4.92 8.55 6.13
N TYR A 77 -4.20 7.43 6.15
CA TYR A 77 -3.28 7.06 5.10
C TYR A 77 -3.99 6.34 3.96
N ARG A 78 -3.42 6.42 2.77
CA ARG A 78 -3.74 5.57 1.63
C ARG A 78 -2.53 4.68 1.37
N LEU A 79 -2.71 3.38 1.58
CA LEU A 79 -1.76 2.36 1.22
C LEU A 79 -2.12 1.86 -0.18
N VAL A 80 -1.16 1.88 -1.10
CA VAL A 80 -1.34 1.38 -2.47
C VAL A 80 -0.47 0.15 -2.65
N TYR A 81 -1.05 -0.93 -3.17
CA TYR A 81 -0.33 -2.18 -3.40
C TYR A 81 -0.77 -2.86 -4.69
N GLN A 82 0.13 -3.66 -5.26
CA GLN A 82 -0.13 -4.55 -6.37
C GLN A 82 -0.27 -5.99 -5.87
N VAL A 83 -1.25 -6.72 -6.40
CA VAL A 83 -1.31 -8.18 -6.32
C VAL A 83 -0.63 -8.73 -7.55
N GLU A 84 0.57 -9.29 -7.38
CA GLU A 84 1.36 -9.86 -8.48
C GLU A 84 0.91 -11.29 -8.78
N SER A 85 0.54 -12.02 -7.73
CA SER A 85 0.00 -13.37 -7.80
C SER A 85 -0.85 -13.66 -6.56
N PRO A 86 -1.57 -14.80 -6.49
CA PRO A 86 -2.32 -15.19 -5.29
C PRO A 86 -1.45 -15.32 -4.03
N THR A 87 -0.12 -15.41 -4.17
CA THR A 87 0.82 -15.58 -3.07
C THR A 87 1.86 -14.46 -2.98
N SER A 88 1.78 -13.42 -3.82
CA SER A 88 2.74 -12.29 -3.81
C SER A 88 2.04 -10.94 -3.93
N ILE A 89 2.40 -10.04 -3.02
CA ILE A 89 2.00 -8.64 -3.00
C ILE A 89 3.23 -7.75 -2.97
N LEU A 90 3.15 -6.64 -3.70
CA LEU A 90 4.10 -5.53 -3.64
C LEU A 90 3.41 -4.27 -3.09
N LEU A 91 3.86 -3.76 -1.95
CA LEU A 91 3.42 -2.44 -1.47
C LEU A 91 4.15 -1.37 -2.28
N LEU A 92 3.39 -0.56 -3.03
CA LEU A 92 3.92 0.40 -4.00
C LEU A 92 4.24 1.75 -3.38
N THR A 93 3.35 2.27 -2.54
CA THR A 93 3.55 3.57 -1.87
C THR A 93 2.51 3.74 -0.76
N ILE A 94 2.77 4.69 0.13
CA ILE A 94 1.85 5.12 1.19
C ILE A 94 1.90 6.62 1.34
N TYR A 95 0.75 7.28 1.40
CA TYR A 95 0.68 8.72 1.64
C TYR A 95 -0.42 9.09 2.64
N SER A 96 -0.26 10.23 3.31
CA SER A 96 -1.32 10.80 4.17
C SER A 96 -2.26 11.68 3.34
N LYS A 97 -3.57 11.57 3.56
CA LYS A 97 -4.56 12.49 2.92
C LYS A 97 -4.30 13.96 3.22
N SER A 98 -3.67 14.25 4.35
CA SER A 98 -3.34 15.62 4.73
C SER A 98 -2.31 16.26 3.81
N ASP A 99 -1.49 15.43 3.15
CA ASP A 99 -0.34 15.87 2.39
C ASP A 99 -0.61 15.75 0.90
N GLN A 100 -1.40 14.75 0.49
CA GLN A 100 -1.77 14.51 -0.89
C GLN A 100 -3.24 14.10 -1.00
N ASP A 101 -3.95 14.70 -1.97
CA ASP A 101 -5.38 14.49 -2.13
C ASP A 101 -5.68 13.15 -2.83
N ASP A 102 -5.07 12.90 -3.98
CA ASP A 102 -5.13 11.60 -4.66
C ASP A 102 -3.79 11.31 -5.34
N ILE A 103 -3.57 10.02 -5.62
CA ILE A 103 -2.45 9.54 -6.42
C ILE A 103 -2.96 9.23 -7.83
N SER A 104 -2.32 9.78 -8.83
CA SER A 104 -2.72 9.58 -10.23
C SER A 104 -2.30 8.19 -10.72
N ALA A 105 -2.98 7.72 -11.77
CA ALA A 105 -2.59 6.49 -12.45
C ALA A 105 -1.17 6.60 -13.07
N ASN A 106 -0.74 7.80 -13.44
CA ASN A 106 0.60 8.02 -14.00
C ASN A 106 1.67 7.82 -12.92
N GLU A 107 1.51 8.44 -11.75
CA GLU A 107 2.44 8.24 -10.62
C GLU A 107 2.56 6.75 -10.24
N ILE A 108 1.45 6.03 -10.19
CA ILE A 108 1.48 4.58 -9.94
C ILE A 108 2.26 3.83 -11.02
N ARG A 109 2.09 4.19 -12.29
CA ARG A 109 2.83 3.55 -13.39
C ARG A 109 4.32 3.88 -13.34
N ASP A 110 4.69 5.09 -12.92
CA ASP A 110 6.08 5.49 -12.76
C ASP A 110 6.76 4.66 -11.66
N ILE A 111 6.10 4.46 -10.52
CA ILE A 111 6.57 3.59 -9.43
C ILE A 111 6.71 2.14 -9.93
N LEU A 112 5.72 1.62 -10.66
CA LEU A 112 5.79 0.27 -11.23
C LEU A 112 6.96 0.12 -12.21
N ALA A 113 7.18 1.12 -13.07
CA ALA A 113 8.30 1.11 -14.01
C ALA A 113 9.67 1.25 -13.33
N GLU A 114 9.74 1.83 -12.13
CA GLU A 114 10.95 1.80 -11.29
C GLU A 114 11.20 0.41 -10.74
N VAL A 115 10.18 -0.23 -10.17
CA VAL A 115 10.30 -1.60 -9.66
C VAL A 115 10.71 -2.57 -10.76
N ASP A 116 10.06 -2.50 -11.93
CA ASP A 116 10.36 -3.37 -13.08
C ASP A 116 11.80 -3.17 -13.63
N ARG A 117 12.47 -2.04 -13.33
CA ARG A 117 13.86 -1.77 -13.71
C ARG A 117 14.88 -2.31 -12.71
N GLU A 118 14.46 -2.56 -11.48
CA GLU A 118 15.32 -3.03 -10.40
C GLU A 118 15.33 -4.56 -10.27
N GLU A 119 14.35 -5.24 -10.87
CA GLU A 119 14.31 -6.72 -11.05
C GLU A 119 15.16 -7.21 -12.22
#